data_AF-A0A2V7XT37-F1
#
_entry.id   AF-A0A2V7XT37-F1
#
_cell.length_a   1.000
_cell.length_b   1.000
_cell.length_c   1.000
_cell.angle_alpha   90.00
_cell.angle_beta   90.00
_cell.angle_gamma   90.00
#
_symmetry.space_group_name_H-M   'P 1'
#
loop_
_entity.id
_entity.type
_entity.pdbx_description
1 polymer ?
#
loop_
_entity_poly.entity_id
_entity_poly.type
_entity_poly.pdbx_seq_one_letter_code
_entity_poly.pdbx_strand_id
1 'polypeptide(L)'
;MTMRPCFLIPSPERRSDALKCEPSANALPATKKMTVARIRYDLCMKTWPLVAALSFAGVHCTMPPPPSNIPNNLVFSGGTVVSGSTQTPHANYAVAVADGKVVAVGPNAEILRTFPNARVIDVTGTTVLPGLTDAHGHLYGLGLSLDTVNLVGSTTFDEVITRLKPRAASA
;
A
#
# COMPACT_ATOMS: atom_id res chain seq x y z
N MET A 1 -33.02 49.36 -1.74
CA MET A 1 -33.37 49.28 -0.31
C MET A 1 -34.29 48.08 -0.11
N THR A 2 -33.73 46.88 0.05
CA THR A 2 -34.40 45.69 0.62
C THR A 2 -33.29 44.68 0.94
N MET A 3 -32.94 44.59 2.22
CA MET A 3 -31.93 43.66 2.74
C MET A 3 -32.50 42.24 2.75
N ARG A 4 -31.68 41.26 2.32
CA ARG A 4 -31.92 39.82 2.57
C ARG A 4 -31.44 39.50 3.99
N PRO A 5 -32.15 38.68 4.78
CA PRO A 5 -31.66 38.25 6.07
C PRO A 5 -30.49 37.28 5.89
N CYS A 6 -29.33 37.67 6.43
CA CYS A 6 -28.15 36.85 6.57
C CYS A 6 -28.38 35.90 7.76
N PHE A 7 -28.58 34.62 7.50
CA PHE A 7 -28.72 33.61 8.55
C PHE A 7 -27.31 33.28 9.08
N LEU A 8 -26.97 33.85 10.24
CA LEU A 8 -25.76 33.52 10.98
C LEU A 8 -25.86 32.08 11.49
N ILE A 9 -24.92 31.23 11.08
CA ILE A 9 -24.65 29.94 11.71
C ILE A 9 -23.75 30.21 12.93
N PRO A 10 -24.15 29.85 14.16
CA PRO A 10 -23.26 29.98 15.30
C PRO A 10 -22.12 28.95 15.22
N SER A 11 -20.89 29.44 15.40
CA SER A 11 -19.67 28.64 15.56
C SER A 11 -19.74 27.82 16.86
N PRO A 12 -19.29 26.55 16.89
CA PRO A 12 -19.27 25.78 18.12
C PRO A 12 -18.16 26.29 19.05
N GLU A 13 -18.56 27.00 20.11
CA GLU A 13 -17.70 27.29 21.23
C GLU A 13 -17.23 26.00 21.93
N ARG A 14 -15.93 26.00 22.19
CA ARG A 14 -15.12 25.11 23.00
C ARG A 14 -15.81 24.79 24.35
N ARG A 15 -16.45 23.63 24.44
CA ARG A 15 -16.99 23.08 25.69
C ARG A 15 -15.88 22.33 26.44
N SER A 16 -15.13 23.05 27.26
CA SER A 16 -14.22 22.49 28.25
C SER A 16 -15.00 21.98 29.46
N ASP A 17 -15.80 20.93 29.28
CA ASP A 17 -16.36 20.17 30.40
C ASP A 17 -15.36 19.08 30.77
N ALA A 18 -14.41 19.49 31.60
CA ALA A 18 -13.48 18.61 32.28
C ALA A 18 -14.27 17.59 33.12
N LEU A 19 -14.33 16.35 32.67
CA LEU A 19 -14.57 15.22 33.56
C LEU A 19 -13.42 15.22 34.58
N LYS A 20 -13.71 15.69 35.79
CA LYS A 20 -12.88 15.47 36.96
C LYS A 20 -12.89 13.98 37.26
N CYS A 21 -11.83 13.28 36.85
CA CYS A 21 -11.46 12.02 37.49
C CYS A 21 -10.86 12.37 38.86
N GLU A 22 -11.64 12.15 39.92
CA GLU A 22 -11.10 12.17 41.28
C GLU A 22 -10.10 11.01 41.46
N PRO A 23 -8.90 11.25 42.03
CA PRO A 23 -7.92 10.20 42.24
C PRO A 23 -8.34 9.29 43.39
N SER A 24 -8.48 8.00 43.09
CA SER A 24 -8.72 6.95 44.08
C SER A 24 -7.58 6.91 45.10
N ALA A 25 -7.94 7.08 46.37
CA ALA A 25 -7.07 6.98 47.52
C ALA A 25 -6.61 5.53 47.73
N ASN A 26 -5.45 5.19 47.16
CA ASN A 26 -4.65 4.07 47.63
C ASN A 26 -3.18 4.49 47.69
N ALA A 27 -2.84 5.18 48.78
CA ALA A 27 -1.48 5.52 49.15
C ALA A 27 -0.77 4.26 49.69
N LEU A 28 0.31 3.86 49.02
CA LEU A 28 1.25 2.86 49.54
C LEU A 28 2.24 3.52 50.50
N PRO A 29 2.65 2.85 51.60
CA PRO A 29 3.49 3.46 52.61
C PRO A 29 4.92 3.67 52.11
N ALA A 30 5.48 4.83 52.44
CA ALA A 30 6.88 5.13 52.31
C ALA A 30 7.71 4.22 53.23
N THR A 31 8.78 3.61 52.71
CA THR A 31 10.16 3.70 53.21
C THR A 31 11.02 2.50 52.74
N LYS A 32 12.07 2.79 51.97
CA LYS A 32 13.44 2.40 52.34
C LYS A 32 14.41 3.24 51.50
N LYS A 33 15.19 4.11 52.14
CA LYS A 33 16.29 4.83 51.50
C LYS A 33 17.31 3.79 51.05
N MET A 34 17.43 3.59 49.74
CA MET A 34 18.46 2.73 49.17
C MET A 34 19.69 3.60 48.94
N THR A 35 20.68 3.44 49.80
CA THR A 35 22.01 4.05 49.66
C THR A 35 22.60 3.60 48.32
N VAL A 36 22.76 4.54 47.40
CA VAL A 36 23.43 4.31 46.11
C VAL A 36 24.92 4.06 46.40
N ALA A 37 25.33 2.80 46.36
CA ALA A 37 26.73 2.43 46.33
C ALA A 37 27.33 2.96 45.02
N ARG A 38 28.25 3.92 45.14
CA ARG A 38 28.97 4.55 44.04
C ARG A 38 30.02 3.55 43.52
N ILE A 39 29.61 2.63 42.66
CA ILE A 39 30.51 1.70 41.97
C ILE A 39 31.39 2.54 41.02
N ARG A 40 32.70 2.51 41.27
CA ARG A 40 33.71 3.23 40.48
C ARG A 40 33.85 2.54 39.10
N TYR A 41 33.32 3.18 38.07
CA TYR A 41 33.47 2.80 36.65
C TYR A 41 34.77 3.35 36.04
N ASP A 42 35.94 3.01 36.62
CA ASP A 42 37.22 3.57 36.13
C ASP A 42 38.15 2.56 35.42
N LEU A 43 37.75 1.30 35.21
CA LEU A 43 38.64 0.31 34.58
C LEU A 43 37.95 -0.60 33.56
N CYS A 44 37.42 -0.07 32.46
CA CYS A 44 37.25 -0.87 31.23
C CYS A 44 36.97 -0.01 29.97
N MET A 45 37.70 1.09 29.80
CA MET A 45 37.51 2.00 28.65
C MET A 45 38.86 2.23 27.94
N LYS A 46 39.58 1.18 27.55
CA LYS A 46 40.84 1.39 26.80
C LYS A 46 41.32 0.28 25.86
N THR A 47 40.44 -0.61 25.39
CA THR A 47 40.84 -1.65 24.40
C THR A 47 39.78 -1.95 23.32
N TRP A 48 38.76 -1.10 23.13
CA TRP A 48 37.64 -1.42 22.23
C TRP A 48 37.87 -1.28 20.70
N PRO A 49 38.86 -0.56 20.11
CA PRO A 49 38.74 -0.27 18.67
C PRO A 49 39.20 -1.40 17.74
N LEU A 50 39.57 -2.60 18.21
CA LEU A 50 40.15 -3.65 17.35
C LEU A 50 39.25 -4.86 17.02
N VAL A 51 38.06 -4.98 17.61
CA VAL A 51 37.18 -6.16 17.36
C VAL A 51 35.99 -5.84 16.43
N ALA A 52 35.70 -4.57 16.15
CA ALA A 52 34.52 -4.19 15.36
C ALA A 52 34.68 -4.23 13.82
N ALA A 53 35.85 -4.64 13.30
CA ALA A 53 36.14 -4.58 11.86
C ALA A 53 35.91 -5.90 11.09
N LEU A 54 35.48 -6.99 11.73
CA LEU A 54 35.46 -8.33 11.11
C LEU A 54 34.12 -9.08 11.13
N SER A 55 32.97 -8.39 11.19
CA SER A 55 31.66 -9.08 11.23
C SER A 55 30.56 -8.53 10.32
N PHE A 56 30.83 -7.56 9.43
CA PHE A 56 29.87 -7.09 8.43
C PHE A 56 29.99 -7.80 7.07
N ALA A 57 30.50 -9.03 7.05
CA ALA A 57 30.57 -9.86 5.86
C ALA A 57 29.92 -11.21 6.14
N GLY A 58 28.59 -11.27 6.09
CA GLY A 58 27.90 -12.55 6.22
C GLY A 58 26.39 -12.39 6.24
N VAL A 59 25.74 -13.00 5.26
CA VAL A 59 24.28 -13.15 5.13
C VAL A 59 23.55 -11.91 4.60
N HIS A 60 23.78 -11.59 3.32
CA HIS A 60 22.67 -11.12 2.50
C HIS A 60 21.70 -12.29 2.34
N CYS A 61 20.51 -12.21 2.93
CA CYS A 61 19.39 -13.04 2.50
C CYS A 61 18.97 -12.58 1.10
N THR A 62 19.57 -13.16 0.06
CA THR A 62 19.00 -13.12 -1.29
C THR A 62 17.73 -13.97 -1.27
N MET A 63 16.59 -13.32 -1.07
CA MET A 63 15.31 -13.97 -1.36
C MET A 63 15.27 -14.26 -2.86
N PRO A 64 15.08 -15.52 -3.30
CA PRO A 64 14.85 -15.80 -4.70
C PRO A 64 13.59 -15.06 -5.15
N PRO A 65 13.58 -14.49 -6.37
CA PRO A 65 12.40 -13.83 -6.89
C PRO A 65 11.22 -14.81 -6.87
N PRO A 66 9.99 -14.34 -6.59
CA PRO A 66 8.82 -15.20 -6.59
C PRO A 66 8.70 -15.90 -7.96
N PRO A 67 8.30 -17.18 -7.99
CA PRO A 67 8.19 -17.92 -9.24
C PRO A 67 7.18 -17.21 -10.16
N SER A 68 7.66 -16.73 -11.31
CA SER A 68 6.79 -16.10 -12.30
C SER A 68 6.04 -17.19 -13.07
N ASN A 69 4.72 -17.22 -12.96
CA ASN A 69 3.84 -18.04 -13.81
C ASN A 69 3.67 -17.46 -15.24
N ILE A 70 4.45 -16.43 -15.60
CA ILE A 70 4.51 -15.93 -16.97
C ILE A 70 5.45 -16.86 -17.74
N PRO A 71 5.03 -17.46 -18.88
CA PRO A 71 5.92 -18.27 -19.69
C PRO A 71 7.21 -17.48 -19.98
N ASN A 72 8.35 -18.16 -19.82
CA ASN A 72 9.66 -17.60 -20.17
C ASN A 72 9.58 -17.12 -21.62
N ASN A 73 9.48 -15.80 -21.81
CA ASN A 73 9.29 -15.08 -23.07
C ASN A 73 7.85 -15.03 -23.59
N LEU A 74 7.20 -13.89 -23.34
CA LEU A 74 5.87 -13.51 -23.82
C LEU A 74 5.98 -12.25 -24.69
N VAL A 75 5.24 -12.18 -25.79
CA VAL A 75 5.15 -10.98 -26.64
C VAL A 75 3.69 -10.58 -26.80
N PHE A 76 3.35 -9.34 -26.48
CA PHE A 76 2.09 -8.72 -26.87
C PHE A 76 2.30 -8.04 -28.22
N SER A 77 1.55 -8.44 -29.26
CA SER A 77 1.79 -8.05 -30.66
C SER A 77 0.67 -7.17 -31.22
N GLY A 78 1.03 -6.19 -32.07
CA GLY A 78 0.10 -5.45 -32.92
C GLY A 78 -0.74 -4.35 -32.24
N GLY A 79 -0.50 -4.06 -30.96
CA GLY A 79 -1.27 -3.08 -30.19
C GLY A 79 -0.85 -1.63 -30.43
N THR A 80 -1.63 -0.70 -29.87
CA THR A 80 -1.18 0.69 -29.67
C THR A 80 -0.49 0.79 -28.31
N VAL A 81 0.82 1.01 -28.28
CA VAL A 81 1.59 1.04 -27.04
C VAL A 81 1.77 2.47 -26.56
N VAL A 82 1.47 2.72 -25.29
CA VAL A 82 1.69 4.00 -24.62
C VAL A 82 2.60 3.76 -23.42
N SER A 83 3.82 4.28 -23.46
CA SER A 83 4.83 4.01 -22.43
C SER A 83 4.86 5.05 -21.29
N GLY A 84 4.04 6.09 -21.35
CA GLY A 84 3.94 7.12 -20.32
C GLY A 84 3.09 8.32 -20.75
N SER A 85 2.79 9.22 -19.82
CA SER A 85 1.87 10.36 -20.04
C SER A 85 2.39 11.40 -21.03
N THR A 86 3.70 11.52 -21.20
CA THR A 86 4.34 12.48 -22.12
C THR A 86 4.80 11.83 -23.43
N GLN A 87 4.58 10.53 -23.60
CA GLN A 87 5.03 9.79 -24.77
C GLN A 87 3.90 9.68 -25.80
N THR A 88 4.25 9.80 -27.08
CA THR A 88 3.32 9.59 -28.18
C THR A 88 2.86 8.13 -28.22
N PRO A 89 1.55 7.85 -28.39
CA PRO A 89 1.10 6.49 -28.66
C PRO A 89 1.70 5.93 -29.95
N HIS A 90 2.17 4.69 -29.91
CA HIS A 90 2.74 4.00 -31.07
C HIS A 90 1.83 2.87 -31.54
N ALA A 91 1.21 3.03 -32.71
CA ALA A 91 0.36 2.02 -33.32
C ALA A 91 1.21 0.87 -33.93
N ASN A 92 0.64 -0.34 -33.94
CA ASN A 92 1.29 -1.56 -34.46
C ASN A 92 2.66 -1.83 -33.83
N TYR A 93 2.72 -1.68 -32.51
CA TYR A 93 3.90 -1.99 -31.70
C TYR A 93 3.70 -3.28 -30.92
N ALA A 94 4.81 -3.82 -30.44
CA ALA A 94 4.84 -4.99 -29.59
C ALA A 94 5.67 -4.74 -28.33
N VAL A 95 5.31 -5.48 -27.28
CA VAL A 95 5.97 -5.47 -25.98
C VAL A 95 6.41 -6.89 -25.65
N ALA A 96 7.71 -7.09 -25.49
CA ALA A 96 8.29 -8.36 -25.07
C ALA A 96 8.55 -8.36 -23.56
N VAL A 97 8.14 -9.44 -22.90
CA VAL A 97 8.26 -9.67 -21.46
C VAL A 97 9.01 -10.97 -21.21
N ALA A 98 10.06 -10.92 -20.39
CA ALA A 98 10.78 -12.08 -19.90
C ALA A 98 11.02 -11.92 -18.40
N ASP A 99 10.87 -13.00 -17.64
CA ASP A 99 11.07 -13.02 -16.18
C ASP A 99 10.32 -11.90 -15.43
N GLY A 100 9.07 -11.64 -15.86
CA GLY A 100 8.22 -10.59 -15.28
C GLY A 100 8.66 -9.15 -15.58
N LYS A 101 9.63 -8.94 -16.48
CA LYS A 101 10.16 -7.63 -16.87
C LYS A 101 9.93 -7.36 -18.34
N VAL A 102 9.66 -6.11 -18.68
CA VAL A 102 9.66 -5.66 -20.08
C VAL A 102 11.11 -5.63 -20.57
N VAL A 103 11.43 -6.43 -21.57
CA VAL A 103 12.79 -6.54 -22.14
C VAL A 103 12.95 -5.78 -23.45
N ALA A 104 11.85 -5.55 -24.17
CA ALA A 104 11.85 -4.74 -25.38
C ALA A 104 10.46 -4.18 -25.68
N VAL A 105 10.44 -2.99 -26.30
CA VAL A 105 9.24 -2.35 -26.86
C VAL A 105 9.64 -1.76 -28.20
N GLY A 106 8.85 -2.01 -29.25
CA GLY A 106 9.20 -1.54 -30.59
C GLY A 106 8.19 -1.93 -31.66
N PRO A 107 8.52 -1.66 -32.94
CA PRO A 107 7.70 -2.05 -34.08
C PRO A 107 7.40 -3.55 -34.08
N ASN A 108 6.14 -3.91 -34.37
CA ASN A 108 5.65 -5.29 -34.22
C ASN A 108 6.54 -6.35 -34.91
N ALA A 109 6.89 -6.10 -36.17
CA ALA A 109 7.69 -7.03 -36.97
C ALA A 109 9.12 -7.22 -36.42
N GLU A 110 9.71 -6.17 -35.84
CA GLU A 110 11.07 -6.23 -35.28
C GLU A 110 11.11 -7.08 -34.00
N ILE A 111 10.12 -6.89 -33.13
CA ILE A 111 10.01 -7.66 -31.89
C ILE A 111 9.74 -9.13 -32.20
N LEU A 112 8.81 -9.44 -33.11
CA LEU A 112 8.51 -10.82 -33.49
C LEU A 112 9.72 -11.53 -34.10
N ARG A 113 10.56 -10.82 -34.87
CA ARG A 113 11.81 -11.35 -35.41
C ARG A 113 12.86 -11.60 -34.32
N THR A 114 12.91 -10.75 -33.30
CA THR A 114 13.88 -10.84 -32.20
C THR A 114 13.52 -11.94 -31.20
N PHE A 115 12.23 -12.23 -31.04
CA PHE A 115 11.71 -13.23 -30.10
C PHE A 115 10.90 -14.33 -30.82
N PRO A 116 11.51 -15.11 -31.75
CA PRO A 116 10.79 -16.04 -32.61
C PRO A 116 10.15 -17.23 -31.86
N ASN A 117 10.67 -17.55 -30.67
CA ASN A 117 10.19 -18.66 -29.84
C ASN A 117 9.30 -18.21 -28.67
N ALA A 118 9.00 -16.90 -28.57
CA ALA A 118 8.16 -16.39 -27.49
C ALA A 118 6.69 -16.78 -27.72
N ARG A 119 5.96 -16.95 -26.63
CA ARG A 119 4.50 -17.06 -26.72
C ARG A 119 3.95 -15.70 -27.15
N VAL A 120 3.17 -15.67 -28.23
CA VAL A 120 2.57 -14.43 -28.73
C VAL A 120 1.12 -14.30 -28.29
N ILE A 121 0.75 -13.12 -27.79
CA ILE A 121 -0.64 -12.69 -27.58
C ILE A 121 -0.90 -11.54 -28.55
N ASP A 122 -1.82 -11.74 -29.48
CA ASP A 122 -2.26 -10.69 -30.38
C ASP A 122 -3.19 -9.71 -29.64
N VAL A 123 -2.81 -8.44 -29.64
CA VAL A 123 -3.53 -7.33 -29.00
C VAL A 123 -3.89 -6.25 -30.03
N THR A 124 -3.94 -6.61 -31.31
CA THR A 124 -4.32 -5.72 -32.40
C THR A 124 -5.69 -5.07 -32.14
N GLY A 125 -5.77 -3.76 -32.37
CA GLY A 125 -6.98 -2.96 -32.11
C GLY A 125 -7.17 -2.56 -30.64
N THR A 126 -6.29 -2.97 -29.74
CA THR A 126 -6.31 -2.56 -28.33
C THR A 126 -5.17 -1.60 -27.99
N THR A 127 -5.22 -0.99 -26.80
CA THR A 127 -4.17 -0.13 -26.27
C THR A 127 -3.47 -0.81 -25.10
N VAL A 128 -2.14 -0.88 -25.16
CA VAL A 128 -1.28 -1.37 -24.09
C VAL A 128 -0.78 -0.18 -23.28
N LEU A 129 -1.11 -0.17 -21.99
CA LEU A 129 -0.76 0.87 -21.03
C LEU A 129 0.14 0.30 -19.92
N PRO A 130 0.92 1.15 -19.23
CA PRO A 130 1.52 0.75 -17.97
C PRO A 130 0.42 0.43 -16.96
N GLY A 131 0.70 -0.51 -16.06
CA GLY A 131 -0.23 -0.81 -14.97
C GLY A 131 -0.54 0.44 -14.15
N LEU A 132 -1.81 0.62 -13.79
CA LEU A 132 -2.21 1.72 -12.91
C LEU A 132 -1.55 1.53 -11.55
N THR A 133 -0.93 2.59 -11.04
CA THR A 133 -0.26 2.60 -9.74
C THR A 133 -0.97 3.59 -8.82
N ASP A 134 -1.40 3.12 -7.65
CA ASP A 134 -1.96 3.96 -6.58
C ASP A 134 -0.87 4.19 -5.51
N ALA A 135 -0.51 5.46 -5.31
CA ALA A 135 0.50 5.87 -4.35
C ALA A 135 -0.05 6.01 -2.92
N HIS A 136 -1.38 6.00 -2.74
CA HIS A 136 -2.00 6.25 -1.45
C HIS A 136 -3.37 5.57 -1.31
N GLY A 137 -3.36 4.25 -1.20
CA GLY A 137 -4.55 3.44 -0.95
C GLY A 137 -4.68 3.00 0.51
N HIS A 138 -5.85 3.18 1.12
CA HIS A 138 -6.21 2.55 2.40
C HIS A 138 -6.71 1.11 2.18
N LEU A 139 -5.82 0.20 1.75
CA LEU A 139 -6.21 -1.14 1.29
C LEU A 139 -6.97 -1.97 2.33
N TYR A 140 -6.61 -1.87 3.62
CA TYR A 140 -7.32 -2.55 4.69
C TYR A 140 -8.77 -2.05 4.86
N GLY A 141 -8.94 -0.72 4.87
CA GLY A 141 -10.26 -0.09 4.95
C GLY A 141 -11.12 -0.39 3.72
N LEU A 142 -10.50 -0.45 2.53
CA LEU A 142 -11.15 -0.88 1.29
C LEU A 142 -11.65 -2.32 1.42
N GLY A 143 -10.82 -3.25 1.91
CA GLY A 143 -11.20 -4.64 2.14
C GLY A 143 -12.41 -4.77 3.07
N LEU A 144 -12.39 -4.08 4.22
CA LEU A 144 -13.53 -4.06 5.15
C LEU A 144 -14.80 -3.48 4.50
N SER A 145 -14.64 -2.43 3.71
CA SER A 145 -15.77 -1.79 3.01
C SER A 145 -16.39 -2.72 1.97
N LEU A 146 -15.57 -3.50 1.25
CA LEU A 146 -16.04 -4.49 0.28
C LEU A 146 -16.72 -5.71 0.94
N ASP A 147 -16.34 -6.03 2.17
CA ASP A 147 -17.00 -7.08 2.97
C ASP A 147 -18.29 -6.59 3.66
N THR A 148 -18.50 -5.28 3.71
CA THR A 148 -19.70 -4.66 4.30
C THR A 148 -20.86 -4.68 3.30
N VAL A 149 -22.07 -4.98 3.77
CA VAL A 149 -23.29 -4.94 2.94
C VAL A 149 -23.59 -3.50 2.52
N ASN A 150 -23.67 -3.25 1.22
CA ASN A 150 -24.02 -1.93 0.69
C ASN A 150 -25.53 -1.66 0.77
N LEU A 151 -25.92 -0.74 1.65
CA LEU A 151 -27.30 -0.28 1.85
C LEU A 151 -27.62 1.06 1.17
N VAL A 152 -26.66 1.62 0.41
CA VAL A 152 -26.90 2.87 -0.33
C VAL A 152 -28.05 2.68 -1.32
N GLY A 153 -28.98 3.62 -1.30
CA GLY A 153 -30.16 3.62 -2.16
C GLY A 153 -31.31 2.72 -1.70
N SER A 154 -31.21 2.04 -0.56
CA SER A 154 -32.37 1.32 -0.01
C SER A 154 -33.45 2.29 0.43
N THR A 155 -34.66 2.09 -0.08
CA THR A 155 -35.80 3.00 0.15
C THR A 155 -36.80 2.48 1.17
N THR A 156 -36.68 1.20 1.53
CA THR A 156 -37.58 0.52 2.48
C THR A 156 -36.81 -0.35 3.46
N PHE A 157 -37.43 -0.63 4.61
CA PHE A 157 -36.86 -1.49 5.63
C PHE A 157 -36.70 -2.95 5.15
N ASP A 158 -37.69 -3.47 4.43
CA ASP A 158 -37.66 -4.83 3.90
C ASP A 158 -36.50 -5.05 2.92
N GLU A 159 -36.14 -4.02 2.16
CA GLU A 159 -35.00 -4.03 1.26
C GLU A 159 -33.68 -4.13 2.03
N VAL A 160 -33.53 -3.39 3.13
CA VAL A 160 -32.36 -3.48 4.02
C VAL A 160 -32.21 -4.90 4.57
N ILE A 161 -33.30 -5.48 5.09
CA ILE A 161 -33.28 -6.84 5.64
C ILE A 161 -32.94 -7.87 4.56
N THR A 162 -33.50 -7.70 3.36
CA THR A 162 -33.24 -8.59 2.22
C THR A 162 -31.76 -8.57 1.82
N ARG A 163 -31.12 -7.39 1.81
CA ARG A 163 -29.70 -7.24 1.49
C ARG A 163 -28.77 -7.78 2.58
N LEU A 164 -29.18 -7.73 3.85
CA LEU A 164 -28.36 -8.24 4.97
C LEU A 164 -28.35 -9.76 5.10
N LYS A 165 -29.47 -10.43 4.77
CA LYS A 165 -29.65 -11.88 4.97
C LYS A 165 -28.53 -12.75 4.37
N PRO A 166 -28.09 -12.56 3.12
CA PRO A 166 -27.02 -13.38 2.54
C PRO A 166 -25.71 -13.28 3.31
N ARG A 167 -25.32 -12.07 3.74
CA ARG A 167 -24.07 -11.84 4.47
C ARG A 167 -24.12 -12.43 5.88
N ALA A 168 -25.28 -12.39 6.54
CA ALA A 168 -25.49 -12.99 7.85
C ALA A 168 -25.44 -14.53 7.80
N ALA A 169 -25.85 -15.14 6.68
CA ALA A 169 -25.79 -16.59 6.49
C ALA A 169 -24.38 -17.10 6.13
N SER A 170 -23.51 -16.22 5.62
CA SER A 170 -22.13 -16.54 5.25
C SER A 170 -21.09 -16.04 6.27
N ALA A 171 -21.54 -15.54 7.43
CA ALA A 171 -20.69 -15.05 8.52
C ALA A 171 -20.32 -16.15 9.51
#